data_AF-A0A2V8HC72-F1
#
_entry.id   AF-A0A2V8HC72-F1
#
_cell.length_a   1.000
_cell.length_b   1.000
_cell.length_c   1.000
_cell.angle_alpha   90.00
_cell.angle_beta   90.00
_cell.angle_gamma   90.00
#
_symmetry.space_group_name_H-M   'P 1'
#
loop_
_entity.id
_entity.type
_entity.pdbx_description
1 polymer ?
#
loop_
_entity_poly.entity_id
_entity_poly.type
_entity_poly.pdbx_seq_one_letter_code
_entity_poly.pdbx_strand_id
1 'polypeptide(L)'
;MWKRPLDYARGKRHDLRRDERGMSFVFVGMGFLAFMAATTLAIDVGMFMTARTQAQTAADSGALAGATALAFDNFDDRSPGGPAVMNAKNAAIANTVVGAAPSVLPSDVTFPVGPTGNNRVAVNVFRNTARGNPVDTLIGPLLNVPTVDIAATATAEASPANAMTCVKPFAIPDRCIENKTPPWTTGSTFDRYDNKGKVIQNADQYIPAGQPG
;
A
#
# COMPACT_ATOMS: atom_id res chain seq x y z
N MET A 1 -7.01 76.16 61.48
CA MET A 1 -6.73 74.77 61.94
C MET A 1 -6.92 73.83 60.76
N TRP A 2 -5.81 73.36 60.16
CA TRP A 2 -5.77 72.55 58.93
C TRP A 2 -6.24 71.11 59.17
N LYS A 3 -7.16 70.59 58.34
CA LYS A 3 -7.45 69.15 58.27
C LYS A 3 -6.42 68.46 57.37
N ARG A 4 -5.71 67.46 57.89
CA ARG A 4 -4.65 66.72 57.18
C ARG A 4 -5.27 65.76 56.14
N PRO A 5 -4.73 65.65 54.92
CA PRO A 5 -5.19 64.69 53.92
C PRO A 5 -4.34 63.41 53.99
N LEU A 6 -4.65 62.49 54.92
CA LEU A 6 -3.93 61.20 54.98
C LEU A 6 -4.83 59.96 55.05
N ASP A 7 -6.15 60.10 54.94
CA ASP A 7 -7.06 58.97 55.18
C ASP A 7 -7.58 58.26 53.91
N TYR A 8 -7.22 58.72 52.70
CA TYR A 8 -7.73 58.11 51.45
C TYR A 8 -7.00 56.82 51.04
N ALA A 9 -5.84 56.51 51.63
CA ALA A 9 -4.98 55.41 51.17
C ALA A 9 -5.19 54.06 51.89
N ARG A 10 -6.33 53.86 52.59
CA ARG A 10 -6.52 52.70 53.47
C ARG A 10 -7.77 51.85 53.14
N GLY A 11 -8.08 51.67 51.85
CA GLY A 11 -9.31 50.96 51.45
C GLY A 11 -9.22 49.98 50.25
N LYS A 12 -8.06 49.78 49.61
CA LYS A 12 -7.94 48.81 48.49
C LYS A 12 -6.77 47.85 48.67
N ARG A 13 -6.79 47.08 49.75
CA ARG A 13 -5.90 45.91 49.92
C ARG A 13 -6.68 44.66 50.37
N HIS A 14 -7.84 44.44 49.78
CA HIS A 14 -8.62 43.19 49.78
C HIS A 14 -8.88 42.96 48.28
N ASP A 15 -8.31 42.03 47.52
CA ASP A 15 -8.15 40.59 47.70
C ASP A 15 -7.00 40.08 46.78
N LEU A 16 -5.74 40.22 47.20
CA LEU A 16 -4.62 39.50 46.56
C LEU A 16 -4.33 38.16 47.25
N ARG A 17 -5.15 37.78 48.22
CA ARG A 17 -4.99 36.55 49.01
C ARG A 17 -5.83 35.43 48.38
N ARG A 18 -5.12 34.49 47.75
CA ARG A 18 -5.62 33.21 47.19
C ARG A 18 -6.60 33.35 46.02
N ASP A 19 -6.09 33.78 44.88
CA ASP A 19 -6.78 33.51 43.61
C ASP A 19 -6.21 32.21 43.02
N GLU A 20 -6.89 31.08 43.26
CA GLU A 20 -6.51 29.76 42.72
C GLU A 20 -6.75 29.65 41.21
N ARG A 21 -7.47 30.61 40.62
CA ARG A 21 -7.76 30.66 39.18
C ARG A 21 -6.48 30.69 38.35
N GLY A 22 -5.41 31.32 38.85
CA GLY A 22 -4.11 31.37 38.19
C GLY A 22 -3.48 29.99 38.02
N MET A 23 -3.54 29.14 39.05
CA MET A 23 -3.06 27.76 38.97
C MET A 23 -3.96 26.87 38.10
N SER A 24 -5.27 27.09 38.13
CA SER A 24 -6.21 26.40 37.23
C SER A 24 -5.90 26.64 35.76
N PHE A 25 -5.53 27.88 35.37
CA PHE A 25 -5.09 28.16 34.00
C PHE A 25 -3.81 27.41 33.61
N VAL A 26 -2.87 27.24 34.54
CA VAL A 26 -1.64 26.48 34.29
C VAL A 26 -1.95 25.01 34.04
N PHE A 27 -2.75 24.37 34.89
CA PHE A 27 -3.12 22.96 34.70
C PHE A 27 -3.94 22.73 33.42
N VAL A 28 -4.89 23.61 33.13
CA VAL A 28 -5.68 23.53 31.89
C VAL A 28 -4.78 23.73 30.67
N GLY A 29 -3.87 24.71 30.69
CA GLY A 29 -2.91 24.93 29.61
C GLY A 29 -1.98 23.74 29.37
N MET A 30 -1.44 23.15 30.43
CA MET A 30 -0.62 21.94 30.34
C MET A 30 -1.43 20.73 29.84
N GLY A 31 -2.68 20.58 30.27
CA GLY A 31 -3.59 19.54 29.80
C GLY A 31 -3.90 19.66 28.31
N PHE A 32 -4.19 20.87 27.82
CA PHE A 32 -4.38 21.11 26.39
C PHE A 32 -3.11 20.84 25.57
N LEU A 33 -1.94 21.24 26.06
CA LEU A 33 -0.67 20.96 25.40
C LEU A 33 -0.41 19.44 25.30
N ALA A 34 -0.65 18.70 26.39
CA ALA A 34 -0.53 17.25 26.40
C ALA A 34 -1.53 16.57 25.44
N PHE A 35 -2.77 17.07 25.40
CA PHE A 35 -3.80 16.55 24.49
C PHE A 35 -3.46 16.83 23.01
N MET A 36 -2.95 18.02 22.70
CA MET A 36 -2.47 18.33 21.35
C MET A 36 -1.31 17.42 20.96
N ALA A 37 -0.33 17.21 21.85
CA ALA A 37 0.79 16.31 21.62
C ALA A 37 0.35 14.85 21.40
N ALA A 38 -0.66 14.37 22.13
CA ALA A 38 -1.23 13.04 21.92
C ALA A 38 -1.97 12.93 20.58
N THR A 39 -2.75 13.95 20.20
CA THR A 39 -3.49 13.99 18.93
C THR A 39 -2.54 14.01 17.74
N THR A 40 -1.49 14.81 17.81
CA THR A 40 -0.48 14.89 16.74
C THR A 40 0.29 13.58 16.56
N LEU A 41 0.66 12.93 17.67
CA LEU A 41 1.27 11.59 17.61
C LEU A 41 0.34 10.56 16.97
N ALA A 42 -0.96 10.62 17.29
CA ALA A 42 -1.95 9.73 16.67
C ALA A 42 -2.05 9.92 15.15
N ILE A 43 -1.89 11.15 14.65
CA ILE A 43 -1.87 11.44 13.20
C ILE A 43 -0.65 10.79 12.54
N ASP A 44 0.55 10.93 13.11
CA ASP A 44 1.77 10.33 12.56
C ASP A 44 1.66 8.80 12.49
N VAL A 45 1.15 8.16 13.55
CA VAL A 45 0.91 6.71 13.58
C VAL A 45 -0.13 6.31 12.54
N GLY A 46 -1.23 7.07 12.41
CA GLY A 46 -2.26 6.82 11.41
C GLY A 46 -1.74 6.91 9.98
N MET A 47 -0.90 7.91 9.70
CA MET A 47 -0.23 8.05 8.40
C MET A 47 0.70 6.87 8.13
N PHE A 48 1.50 6.44 9.10
CA PHE A 48 2.40 5.30 8.95
C PHE A 48 1.64 3.99 8.65
N MET A 49 0.54 3.72 9.34
CA MET A 49 -0.28 2.53 9.08
C MET A 49 -0.92 2.56 7.69
N THR A 50 -1.34 3.75 7.24
CA THR A 50 -1.85 3.96 5.88
C THR A 50 -0.77 3.69 4.83
N ALA A 51 0.42 4.24 5.05
CA ALA A 51 1.57 4.07 4.17
C ALA A 51 2.00 2.59 4.08
N ARG A 52 1.98 1.86 5.19
CA ARG A 52 2.25 0.41 5.22
C ARG A 52 1.24 -0.36 4.38
N THR A 53 -0.04 -0.02 4.50
CA THR A 53 -1.12 -0.67 3.73
C THR A 53 -0.95 -0.42 2.23
N GLN A 54 -0.67 0.83 1.85
CA GLN A 54 -0.43 1.19 0.45
C GLN A 54 0.82 0.52 -0.12
N ALA A 55 1.90 0.42 0.67
CA ALA A 55 3.10 -0.29 0.26
C ALA A 55 2.83 -1.78 0.02
N GLN A 56 1.98 -2.40 0.85
CA GLN A 56 1.55 -3.78 0.62
C GLN A 56 0.73 -3.92 -0.66
N THR A 57 -0.24 -3.03 -0.92
CA THR A 57 -0.98 -3.01 -2.19
C THR A 57 -0.06 -2.88 -3.39
N ALA A 58 0.97 -2.02 -3.30
CA ALA A 58 1.98 -1.89 -4.34
C ALA A 58 2.77 -3.20 -4.53
N ALA A 59 3.19 -3.86 -3.46
CA ALA A 59 3.89 -5.14 -3.54
C ALA A 59 3.01 -6.22 -4.16
N ASP A 60 1.76 -6.35 -3.70
CA ASP A 60 0.79 -7.35 -4.18
C ASP A 60 0.50 -7.17 -5.67
N SER A 61 0.28 -5.93 -6.12
CA SER A 61 0.07 -5.61 -7.53
C SER A 61 1.28 -5.96 -8.40
N GLY A 62 2.50 -5.68 -7.92
CA GLY A 62 3.73 -6.03 -8.59
C GLY A 62 3.91 -7.55 -8.69
N ALA A 63 3.71 -8.26 -7.59
CA ALA A 63 3.82 -9.71 -7.55
C ALA A 63 2.82 -10.35 -8.53
N LEU A 64 1.55 -9.93 -8.50
CA LEU A 64 0.53 -10.43 -9.41
C LEU A 64 0.87 -10.14 -10.88
N ALA A 65 1.24 -8.90 -11.22
CA ALA A 65 1.60 -8.52 -12.58
C ALA A 65 2.82 -9.29 -13.10
N GLY A 66 3.80 -9.55 -12.23
CA GLY A 66 4.95 -10.39 -12.57
C GLY A 66 4.56 -11.85 -12.81
N ALA A 67 3.67 -12.40 -11.97
CA ALA A 67 3.18 -13.77 -12.14
C ALA A 67 2.32 -13.92 -13.39
N THR A 68 1.47 -12.95 -13.72
CA THR A 68 0.70 -12.97 -14.98
C THR A 68 1.63 -12.89 -16.19
N ALA A 69 2.65 -12.05 -16.15
CA ALA A 69 3.64 -11.95 -17.23
C ALA A 69 4.47 -13.23 -17.38
N LEU A 70 4.84 -13.89 -16.28
CA LEU A 70 5.43 -15.24 -16.33
C LEU A 70 4.47 -16.24 -16.99
N ALA A 71 3.18 -16.19 -16.67
CA ALA A 71 2.21 -17.16 -17.19
C ALA A 71 1.89 -16.96 -18.68
N PHE A 72 1.84 -15.71 -19.15
CA PHE A 72 1.28 -15.38 -20.47
C PHE A 72 2.29 -14.84 -21.49
N ASP A 73 3.38 -14.18 -21.05
CA ASP A 73 4.34 -13.57 -21.97
C ASP A 73 5.52 -14.52 -22.22
N ASN A 74 6.25 -14.89 -21.17
CA ASN A 74 7.38 -15.82 -21.25
C ASN A 74 7.66 -16.44 -19.88
N PHE A 75 7.42 -17.75 -19.76
CA PHE A 75 7.57 -18.49 -18.51
C PHE A 75 9.03 -18.74 -18.11
N ASP A 76 9.96 -18.78 -19.08
CA ASP A 76 11.36 -19.10 -18.84
C ASP A 76 12.21 -17.85 -18.59
N ASP A 77 11.75 -16.67 -19.04
CA ASP A 77 12.49 -15.41 -18.91
C ASP A 77 12.30 -14.76 -17.52
N ARG A 78 13.38 -14.82 -16.73
CA ARG A 78 13.52 -14.19 -15.41
C ARG A 78 14.61 -13.11 -15.41
N SER A 79 15.01 -12.67 -16.60
CA SER A 79 16.04 -11.65 -16.71
C SER A 79 15.54 -10.31 -16.15
N PRO A 80 16.44 -9.44 -15.63
CA PRO A 80 16.03 -8.13 -15.11
C PRO A 80 15.32 -7.21 -16.12
N GLY A 81 15.51 -7.45 -17.42
CA GLY A 81 14.82 -6.74 -18.50
C GLY A 81 13.64 -7.52 -19.11
N GLY A 82 13.38 -8.73 -18.61
CA GLY A 82 12.31 -9.60 -19.09
C GLY A 82 10.92 -9.09 -18.73
N PRO A 83 9.87 -9.62 -19.38
CA PRO A 83 8.49 -9.16 -19.21
C PRO A 83 8.01 -9.30 -17.76
N ALA A 84 8.36 -10.39 -17.07
CA ALA A 84 7.98 -10.63 -15.68
C ALA A 84 8.50 -9.55 -14.72
N VAL A 85 9.78 -9.19 -14.84
CA VAL A 85 10.41 -8.18 -13.97
C VAL A 85 9.90 -6.78 -14.30
N MET A 86 9.79 -6.44 -15.59
CA MET A 86 9.35 -5.12 -16.02
C MET A 86 7.88 -4.87 -15.69
N ASN A 87 7.00 -5.85 -15.90
CA ASN A 87 5.58 -5.73 -15.55
C ASN A 87 5.38 -5.66 -14.03
N ALA A 88 6.10 -6.48 -13.26
CA ALA A 88 6.08 -6.42 -11.80
C ALA A 88 6.50 -5.05 -11.27
N LYS A 89 7.63 -4.53 -11.76
CA LYS A 89 8.15 -3.21 -11.37
C LYS A 89 7.17 -2.10 -11.73
N ASN A 90 6.67 -2.07 -12.97
CA ASN A 90 5.79 -1.00 -13.43
C ASN A 90 4.46 -0.99 -12.66
N ALA A 91 3.88 -2.16 -12.38
CA ALA A 91 2.68 -2.27 -11.56
C ALA A 91 2.90 -1.81 -10.12
N ALA A 92 4.03 -2.17 -9.50
CA ALA A 92 4.34 -1.75 -8.15
C ALA A 92 4.56 -0.23 -8.04
N ILE A 93 5.29 0.39 -8.98
CA ILE A 93 5.57 1.83 -8.99
C ILE A 93 4.31 2.65 -9.27
N ALA A 94 3.35 2.11 -10.04
CA ALA A 94 2.08 2.78 -10.31
C ALA A 94 1.19 2.93 -9.05
N ASN A 95 1.40 2.09 -8.03
CA ASN A 95 0.66 2.15 -6.77
C ASN A 95 1.40 3.05 -5.77
N THR A 96 0.94 4.28 -5.63
CA THR A 96 1.60 5.29 -4.81
C THR A 96 1.42 5.04 -3.31
N VAL A 97 2.45 5.41 -2.53
CA VAL A 97 2.49 5.31 -1.07
C VAL A 97 2.60 6.72 -0.50
N VAL A 98 1.51 7.19 0.08
CA VAL A 98 1.29 8.55 0.60
C VAL A 98 1.57 9.59 -0.49
N GLY A 99 1.01 9.37 -1.68
CA GLY A 99 1.10 10.29 -2.81
C GLY A 99 2.42 10.28 -3.59
N ALA A 100 3.40 9.47 -3.20
CA ALA A 100 4.67 9.31 -3.92
C ALA A 100 4.85 7.88 -4.42
N ALA A 101 5.53 7.73 -5.56
CA ALA A 101 5.86 6.40 -6.08
C ALA A 101 6.86 5.68 -5.13
N PRO A 102 6.64 4.40 -4.81
CA PRO A 102 7.62 3.62 -4.10
C PRO A 102 8.83 3.29 -4.97
N SER A 103 9.94 2.94 -4.33
CA SER A 103 11.16 2.51 -5.00
C SER A 103 11.13 1.00 -5.20
N VAL A 104 11.20 0.59 -6.46
CA VAL A 104 11.30 -0.82 -6.89
C VAL A 104 12.30 -0.89 -8.03
N LEU A 105 13.40 -1.59 -7.80
CA LEU A 105 14.40 -1.89 -8.83
C LEU A 105 14.14 -3.27 -9.45
N PRO A 106 14.67 -3.54 -10.65
CA PRO A 106 14.64 -4.90 -11.20
C PRO A 106 15.23 -5.96 -10.25
N SER A 107 16.23 -5.60 -9.44
CA SER A 107 16.83 -6.48 -8.42
C SER A 107 15.88 -6.79 -7.25
N ASP A 108 14.82 -6.01 -7.08
CA ASP A 108 13.84 -6.19 -6.00
C ASP A 108 12.72 -7.15 -6.38
N VAL A 109 12.68 -7.55 -7.66
CA VAL A 109 11.85 -8.63 -8.17
C VAL A 109 12.69 -9.90 -8.17
N THR A 110 12.26 -10.87 -7.38
CA THR A 110 12.96 -12.14 -7.23
C THR A 110 12.03 -13.30 -7.56
N PHE A 111 12.61 -14.43 -7.92
CA PHE A 111 11.88 -15.63 -8.29
C PHE A 111 12.19 -16.73 -7.30
N PRO A 112 11.49 -16.81 -6.16
CA PRO A 112 11.68 -17.88 -5.20
C PRO A 112 11.15 -19.21 -5.76
N VAL A 113 11.77 -20.31 -5.34
CA VAL A 113 11.35 -21.65 -5.76
C VAL A 113 10.02 -21.99 -5.08
N GLY A 114 9.01 -22.27 -5.89
CA GLY A 114 7.73 -22.86 -5.48
C GLY A 114 7.75 -24.39 -5.54
N PRO A 115 6.65 -25.05 -5.15
CA PRO A 115 6.54 -26.51 -5.11
C PRO A 115 6.79 -27.18 -6.47
N THR A 116 6.50 -26.47 -7.56
CA THR A 116 6.57 -26.95 -8.94
C THR A 116 7.73 -26.35 -9.74
N GLY A 117 8.65 -25.62 -9.09
CA GLY A 117 9.77 -24.93 -9.74
C GLY A 117 9.77 -23.43 -9.50
N ASN A 118 10.49 -22.67 -10.32
CA ASN A 118 10.71 -21.24 -10.11
C ASN A 118 9.55 -20.37 -10.61
N ASN A 119 8.34 -20.73 -10.17
CA ASN A 119 7.05 -20.26 -10.67
C ASN A 119 6.47 -19.11 -9.85
N ARG A 120 7.21 -18.60 -8.87
CA ARG A 120 6.78 -17.52 -8.00
C ARG A 120 7.50 -16.24 -8.36
N VAL A 121 6.81 -15.12 -8.19
CA VAL A 121 7.38 -13.78 -8.28
C VAL A 121 7.20 -13.11 -6.94
N ALA A 122 8.30 -12.75 -6.31
CA ALA A 122 8.32 -11.95 -5.09
C ALA A 122 8.80 -10.54 -5.42
N VAL A 123 8.04 -9.54 -4.98
CA VAL A 123 8.35 -8.12 -5.20
C VAL A 123 8.54 -7.43 -3.87
N ASN A 124 9.69 -6.79 -3.70
CA ASN A 124 10.00 -5.93 -2.57
C ASN A 124 9.77 -4.47 -2.95
N VAL A 125 9.02 -3.76 -2.11
CA VAL A 125 8.65 -2.35 -2.30
C VAL A 125 9.19 -1.53 -1.14
N PHE A 126 9.83 -0.40 -1.46
CA PHE A 126 10.52 0.42 -0.46
C PHE A 126 10.12 1.90 -0.51
N ARG A 127 9.87 2.46 0.67
CA ARG A 127 9.87 3.91 0.95
C ARG A 127 10.77 4.12 2.15
N ASN A 128 12.08 4.18 1.93
CA ASN A 128 13.04 4.21 3.02
C ASN A 128 14.25 5.10 2.73
N THR A 129 15.01 5.37 3.78
CA THR A 129 16.20 6.21 3.74
C THR A 129 17.26 5.65 2.80
N ALA A 130 17.45 4.33 2.76
CA ALA A 130 18.41 3.66 1.88
C ALA A 130 18.12 3.86 0.38
N ARG A 131 16.85 4.04 0.02
CA ARG A 131 16.39 4.34 -1.35
C ARG A 131 16.25 5.84 -1.63
N GLY A 132 16.54 6.69 -0.64
CA GLY A 132 16.40 8.14 -0.75
C GLY A 132 14.94 8.61 -0.82
N ASN A 133 13.98 7.77 -0.45
CA ASN A 133 12.56 8.09 -0.48
C ASN A 133 11.81 7.64 0.80
N PRO A 134 12.28 8.02 2.01
CA PRO A 134 11.54 7.72 3.23
C PRO A 134 10.20 8.46 3.27
N VAL A 135 9.31 8.06 4.19
CA VAL A 135 8.03 8.75 4.42
C VAL A 135 8.24 9.83 5.47
N ASP A 136 7.87 11.06 5.15
CA ASP A 136 7.96 12.17 6.09
C ASP A 136 6.94 12.01 7.22
N THR A 137 7.35 12.35 8.43
CA THR A 137 6.45 12.47 9.58
C THR A 137 6.02 13.92 9.72
N LEU A 138 4.80 14.16 10.21
CA LEU A 138 4.29 15.51 10.39
C LEU A 138 4.90 16.17 11.63
N ILE A 139 5.03 15.40 12.73
CA ILE A 139 5.37 15.93 14.06
C ILE A 139 6.62 15.27 14.64
N GLY A 140 7.00 14.10 14.11
CA GLY A 140 8.27 13.44 14.38
C GLY A 140 9.53 14.33 14.33
N PRO A 141 9.67 15.38 13.49
CA PRO A 141 10.83 16.27 13.54
C PRO A 141 11.00 16.98 14.89
N LEU A 142 9.92 17.25 15.64
CA LEU A 142 9.97 17.82 16.99
C LEU A 142 10.60 16.87 18.02
N LEU A 143 10.56 15.57 17.73
CA LEU A 143 11.14 14.49 18.54
C LEU A 143 12.42 13.92 17.91
N ASN A 144 13.01 14.63 16.94
CA ASN A 144 14.20 14.20 16.21
C ASN A 144 14.00 12.90 15.39
N VAL A 145 12.78 12.63 14.94
CA VAL A 145 12.40 11.52 14.06
C VAL A 145 11.71 12.09 12.83
N PRO A 146 12.42 12.73 11.88
CA PRO A 146 11.78 13.46 10.79
C PRO A 146 11.10 12.54 9.78
N THR A 147 11.55 11.29 9.66
CA THR A 147 11.10 10.34 8.65
C THR A 147 10.97 8.93 9.21
N VAL A 148 10.19 8.10 8.52
CA VAL A 148 10.03 6.67 8.81
C VAL A 148 10.25 5.82 7.56
N ASP A 149 10.86 4.66 7.77
CA ASP A 149 11.14 3.70 6.71
C ASP A 149 10.04 2.64 6.61
N ILE A 150 9.64 2.34 5.38
CA ILE A 150 8.62 1.33 5.07
C ILE A 150 9.15 0.37 4.02
N ALA A 151 8.94 -0.92 4.27
CA ALA A 151 9.16 -1.98 3.32
C ALA A 151 7.95 -2.92 3.33
N ALA A 152 7.59 -3.41 2.15
CA ALA A 152 6.58 -4.43 1.98
C ALA A 152 7.05 -5.47 0.95
N THR A 153 6.63 -6.72 1.15
CA THR A 153 6.95 -7.82 0.26
C THR A 153 5.68 -8.60 -0.02
N ALA A 154 5.49 -8.98 -1.27
CA ALA A 154 4.41 -9.86 -1.70
C ALA A 154 4.96 -10.95 -2.61
N THR A 155 4.26 -12.08 -2.69
CA THR A 155 4.61 -13.18 -3.58
C THR A 155 3.37 -13.72 -4.26
N ALA A 156 3.43 -13.86 -5.58
CA ALA A 156 2.39 -14.50 -6.39
C ALA A 156 2.98 -15.69 -7.13
N GLU A 157 2.14 -16.66 -7.48
CA GLU A 157 2.55 -17.91 -8.14
C GLU A 157 1.80 -18.08 -9.46
N ALA A 158 2.54 -18.43 -10.51
CA ALA A 158 2.01 -18.87 -11.80
C ALA A 158 2.10 -20.40 -11.89
N SER A 159 0.99 -21.08 -11.64
CA SER A 159 0.94 -22.55 -11.63
C SER A 159 -0.13 -23.06 -12.60
N PRO A 160 0.10 -24.22 -13.26
CA PRO A 160 -0.90 -24.88 -14.08
C PRO A 160 -2.21 -25.14 -13.31
N ALA A 161 -3.35 -25.02 -14.00
CA ALA A 161 -4.67 -25.12 -13.37
C ALA A 161 -5.00 -26.49 -12.75
N ASN A 162 -4.29 -27.54 -13.16
CA ASN A 162 -4.40 -28.89 -12.59
C ASN A 162 -3.59 -29.09 -11.30
N ALA A 163 -2.78 -28.11 -10.88
CA ALA A 163 -1.92 -28.17 -9.70
C ALA A 163 -2.41 -27.29 -8.53
N MET A 164 -3.62 -26.71 -8.62
CA MET A 164 -4.13 -25.80 -7.60
C MET A 164 -4.61 -26.56 -6.35
N THR A 165 -4.11 -26.18 -5.18
CA THR A 165 -4.64 -26.63 -3.88
C THR A 165 -5.31 -25.44 -3.20
N CYS A 166 -6.56 -25.57 -2.77
CA CYS A 166 -7.34 -24.50 -2.11
C CYS A 166 -7.65 -23.26 -2.99
N VAL A 167 -8.19 -23.47 -4.20
CA VAL A 167 -8.73 -22.36 -5.01
C VAL A 167 -9.88 -21.69 -4.26
N LYS A 168 -9.77 -20.38 -4.04
CA LYS A 168 -10.86 -19.57 -3.47
C LYS A 168 -11.96 -19.47 -4.54
N PRO A 169 -13.25 -19.61 -4.22
CA PRO A 169 -14.32 -19.88 -5.20
C PRO A 169 -14.75 -18.65 -6.04
N PHE A 170 -13.86 -17.67 -6.25
CA PHE A 170 -14.13 -16.54 -7.13
C PHE A 170 -13.14 -16.58 -8.29
N ALA A 171 -13.67 -16.71 -9.50
CA ALA A 171 -12.96 -16.45 -10.74
C ALA A 171 -13.65 -15.27 -11.40
N ILE A 172 -12.89 -14.34 -11.97
CA ILE A 172 -13.48 -13.29 -12.81
C ILE A 172 -13.86 -13.96 -14.13
N PRO A 173 -15.15 -14.08 -14.46
CA PRO A 173 -15.55 -14.63 -15.74
C PRO A 173 -15.13 -13.63 -16.83
N ASP A 174 -14.33 -14.07 -17.78
CA ASP A 174 -14.11 -13.32 -19.02
C ASP A 174 -14.96 -13.90 -20.15
N ARG A 175 -15.22 -13.07 -21.17
CA ARG A 175 -15.98 -13.47 -22.35
C ARG A 175 -15.00 -13.90 -23.44
N CYS A 176 -15.06 -15.17 -23.82
CA CYS A 176 -14.35 -15.70 -24.98
C CYS A 176 -15.21 -15.60 -26.26
N ILE A 177 -14.54 -15.59 -27.42
CA ILE A 177 -15.16 -15.79 -28.72
C ILE A 177 -15.29 -17.29 -28.95
N GLU A 178 -16.55 -17.75 -29.06
CA GLU A 178 -16.91 -19.12 -29.43
C GLU A 178 -16.69 -19.34 -30.93
N ASN A 179 -15.57 -19.98 -31.28
CA ASN A 179 -15.32 -20.38 -32.67
C ASN A 179 -15.85 -21.77 -32.95
N LYS A 180 -16.04 -22.58 -31.92
CA LYS A 180 -16.47 -23.97 -32.04
C LYS A 180 -17.99 -24.13 -32.03
N THR A 181 -18.68 -23.40 -31.16
CA THR A 181 -20.14 -23.48 -30.98
C THR A 181 -20.80 -22.11 -30.86
N PRO A 182 -20.75 -21.26 -31.90
CA PRO A 182 -21.48 -19.99 -31.88
C PRO A 182 -23.01 -20.22 -31.91
N PRO A 183 -23.82 -19.38 -31.23
CA PRO A 183 -23.47 -18.20 -30.44
C PRO A 183 -23.10 -18.52 -28.97
N TRP A 184 -22.36 -17.61 -28.32
CA TRP A 184 -22.02 -17.72 -26.90
C TRP A 184 -23.27 -17.75 -26.00
N THR A 185 -23.27 -18.66 -25.03
CA THR A 185 -24.32 -18.81 -24.02
C THR A 185 -23.71 -18.83 -22.61
N THR A 186 -24.54 -18.65 -21.58
CA THR A 186 -24.10 -18.75 -20.18
C THR A 186 -23.64 -20.15 -19.78
N GLY A 187 -23.85 -21.17 -20.62
CA GLY A 187 -23.34 -22.53 -20.43
C GLY A 187 -22.11 -22.88 -21.28
N SER A 188 -21.58 -21.94 -22.06
CA SER A 188 -20.43 -22.18 -22.93
C SER A 188 -19.13 -22.34 -22.12
N THR A 189 -18.26 -23.23 -22.57
CA THR A 189 -16.95 -23.52 -21.96
C THR A 189 -15.83 -23.15 -22.92
N PHE A 190 -14.72 -22.61 -22.41
CA PHE A 190 -13.59 -22.20 -23.25
C PHE A 190 -12.77 -23.41 -23.75
N ASP A 191 -12.91 -23.74 -25.03
CA ASP A 191 -12.24 -24.86 -25.68
C ASP A 191 -11.06 -24.38 -26.54
N ARG A 192 -9.86 -24.31 -25.95
CA ARG A 192 -8.63 -23.92 -26.67
C ARG A 192 -7.61 -25.04 -26.85
N TYR A 193 -7.50 -25.94 -25.90
CA TYR A 193 -6.45 -26.97 -25.88
C TYR A 193 -7.05 -28.36 -25.71
N ASP A 194 -6.40 -29.37 -26.30
CA ASP A 194 -6.72 -30.77 -26.03
C ASP A 194 -6.14 -31.20 -24.67
N ASN A 195 -6.44 -32.44 -24.27
CA ASN A 195 -5.96 -33.04 -23.02
C ASN A 195 -4.43 -33.22 -22.98
N LYS A 196 -3.70 -32.82 -24.03
CA LYS A 196 -2.24 -32.85 -24.14
C LYS A 196 -1.65 -31.43 -24.28
N GLY A 197 -2.46 -30.38 -24.11
CA GLY A 197 -2.03 -28.98 -24.16
C GLY A 197 -1.78 -28.47 -25.58
N LYS A 198 -2.19 -29.19 -26.63
CA LYS A 198 -2.08 -28.73 -28.02
C LYS A 198 -3.32 -27.94 -28.42
N VAL A 199 -3.13 -26.83 -29.14
CA VAL A 199 -4.24 -26.01 -29.64
C VAL A 199 -5.15 -26.84 -30.54
N ILE A 200 -6.46 -26.84 -30.26
CA ILE A 200 -7.45 -27.57 -31.05
C ILE A 200 -7.82 -26.80 -32.33
N GLN A 201 -8.30 -27.52 -33.34
CA GLN A 201 -8.84 -26.89 -34.55
C GLN A 201 -10.09 -26.09 -34.21
N ASN A 202 -10.19 -24.85 -34.71
CA ASN A 202 -11.24 -23.88 -34.36
C ASN A 202 -11.34 -23.59 -32.86
N ALA A 203 -10.18 -23.52 -32.19
CA ALA A 203 -10.08 -23.11 -30.80
C ALA A 203 -10.77 -21.77 -30.53
N ASP A 204 -11.41 -21.69 -29.37
CA ASP A 204 -11.99 -20.45 -28.88
C ASP A 204 -10.90 -19.41 -28.63
N GLN A 205 -11.25 -18.16 -28.89
CA GLN A 205 -10.31 -17.04 -28.80
C GLN A 205 -10.60 -16.19 -27.59
N TYR A 206 -9.53 -15.89 -26.85
CA TYR A 206 -9.58 -14.93 -25.75
C TYR A 206 -9.24 -13.54 -26.29
N ILE A 207 -10.11 -12.56 -26.03
CA ILE A 207 -9.79 -11.15 -26.26
C ILE A 207 -9.39 -10.53 -24.92
N PRO A 208 -8.15 -10.06 -24.76
CA PRO A 208 -7.72 -9.43 -23.53
C PRO A 208 -8.47 -8.12 -23.28
N ALA A 209 -8.65 -7.80 -22.00
CA ALA A 209 -9.28 -6.55 -21.57
C ALA A 209 -8.52 -5.34 -22.17
N GLY A 210 -9.21 -4.53 -22.97
CA GLY A 210 -8.64 -3.33 -23.61
C GLY A 210 -8.52 -3.41 -25.14
N GLN A 211 -8.79 -4.57 -25.76
CA GLN A 211 -8.92 -4.69 -27.21
C GLN A 211 -10.41 -4.63 -27.63
N PRO A 212 -10.78 -3.89 -28.69
CA PRO A 212 -12.13 -3.93 -29.22
C PRO A 212 -12.43 -5.33 -29.73
N GLY A 213 -13.44 -5.97 -29.14
CA GLY A 213 -13.93 -7.29 -29.54
C GLY A 213 -14.99 -7.24 -30.63
#